data_AF-A0A536LV31-F1
#
_entry.id   AF-A0A536LV31-F1
#
_cell.length_a   1.000
_cell.length_b   1.000
_cell.length_c   1.000
_cell.angle_alpha   90.00
_cell.angle_beta   90.00
_cell.angle_gamma   90.00
#
_symmetry.space_group_name_H-M   'P 1'
#
loop_
_entity.id
_entity.type
_entity.pdbx_description
1 polymer ?
#
loop_
_entity_poly.entity_id
_entity_poly.type
_entity_poly.pdbx_seq_one_letter_code
_entity_poly.pdbx_strand_id
1 'polypeptide(L)' 'MEKEREESAEFWRKALVEGEKPLRFIRSAFRRIPSSPRCKICLAPFASIGGRVLGLVGFAPSRKNPLFCNG' A
#
# COMPACT_ATOMS: atom_id res chain seq x y z
N MET A 1 -4.96 30.20 10.90
CA MET A 1 -4.98 29.32 12.08
C MET A 1 -6.28 28.54 12.25
N GLU A 2 -7.47 29.16 12.40
CA GLU A 2 -8.76 28.43 12.51
C GLU A 2 -9.05 27.58 11.26
N LYS A 3 -9.01 28.23 10.09
CA LYS A 3 -9.24 27.62 8.77
C LYS A 3 -8.27 26.46 8.47
N GLU A 4 -7.00 26.59 8.83
CA GLU A 4 -5.97 25.56 8.62
C GLU A 4 -6.25 24.29 9.46
N ARG A 5 -6.75 24.46 10.68
CA ARG A 5 -7.20 23.32 11.51
C ARG A 5 -8.42 22.65 10.90
N GLU A 6 -9.34 23.42 10.36
CA GLU A 6 -10.58 22.93 9.75
C GLU A 6 -10.29 22.13 8.47
N GLU A 7 -9.43 22.65 7.59
CA GLU A 7 -8.93 21.95 6.40
C GLU A 7 -8.16 20.67 6.77
N SER A 8 -7.31 20.73 7.81
CA SER A 8 -6.59 19.55 8.30
C SER A 8 -7.55 18.49 8.87
N ALA A 9 -8.57 18.92 9.62
CA ALA A 9 -9.58 18.04 10.19
C ALA A 9 -10.42 17.38 9.09
N GLU A 10 -10.80 18.12 8.05
CA GLU A 10 -11.51 17.58 6.89
C GLU A 10 -10.64 16.57 6.13
N PHE A 11 -9.36 16.87 5.90
CA PHE A 11 -8.41 15.95 5.30
C PHE A 11 -8.33 14.63 6.08
N TRP A 12 -8.12 14.69 7.39
CA TRP A 12 -8.01 13.50 8.23
C TRP A 12 -9.34 12.74 8.33
N ARG A 13 -10.46 13.46 8.44
CA ARG A 13 -11.80 12.84 8.41
C ARG A 13 -11.99 12.05 7.13
N LYS A 14 -11.67 12.63 5.97
CA LYS A 14 -11.78 11.96 4.69
C LYS A 14 -10.86 10.74 4.59
N ALA A 15 -9.61 10.89 5.00
CA ALA A 15 -8.63 9.80 4.97
C ALA A 15 -9.05 8.61 5.87
N LEU A 16 -9.59 8.88 7.05
CA LEU A 16 -9.96 7.84 8.02
C LEU A 16 -11.33 7.21 7.73
N VAL A 17 -12.31 7.98 7.26
CA VAL A 17 -13.68 7.50 6.99
C VAL A 17 -13.79 6.86 5.61
N GLU A 18 -13.33 7.54 4.56
CA GLU A 18 -13.42 7.01 3.21
C GLU A 18 -12.29 6.04 2.89
N GLY A 19 -11.16 6.12 3.61
CA GLY A 19 -9.93 5.41 3.29
C GLY A 19 -9.25 5.93 2.01
N GLU A 20 -8.02 5.49 1.83
CA GLU A 20 -7.16 5.87 0.71
C GLU A 20 -7.54 5.13 -0.59
N LYS A 21 -8.23 5.83 -1.50
CA LYS A 21 -8.69 5.31 -2.79
C LYS A 21 -7.57 4.64 -3.61
N PRO A 22 -6.36 5.23 -3.76
CA PRO A 22 -5.28 4.62 -4.53
C PRO A 22 -4.84 3.26 -3.96
N LEU A 23 -4.76 3.16 -2.62
CA LEU A 23 -4.36 1.93 -1.96
C LEU A 23 -5.38 0.80 -2.16
N ARG A 24 -6.68 1.12 -2.18
CA ARG A 24 -7.73 0.15 -2.51
C ARG A 24 -7.58 -0.41 -3.92
N PHE A 25 -7.29 0.45 -4.90
CA PHE A 25 -7.10 0.04 -6.28
C PHE A 25 -5.89 -0.88 -6.43
N ILE A 26 -4.75 -0.50 -5.86
CA ILE A 26 -3.52 -1.31 -5.85
C ILE A 26 -3.75 -2.68 -5.20
N ARG A 27 -4.41 -2.71 -4.04
CA ARG A 27 -4.78 -3.96 -3.35
C ARG A 27 -5.63 -4.87 -4.23
N SER A 28 -6.61 -4.29 -4.95
CA SER A 28 -7.48 -5.05 -5.87
C SER A 28 -6.69 -5.67 -7.03
N ALA A 29 -5.72 -4.93 -7.58
CA ALA A 29 -4.84 -5.44 -8.63
C ALA A 29 -3.95 -6.59 -8.13
N PHE A 30 -3.24 -6.40 -7.00
CA PHE A 30 -2.30 -7.40 -6.49
C PHE A 30 -2.95 -8.67 -5.93
N ARG A 31 -4.22 -8.61 -5.51
CA ARG A 31 -4.99 -9.80 -5.11
C ARG A 31 -5.12 -10.83 -6.23
N ARG A 32 -5.12 -10.40 -7.50
CA ARG A 32 -5.25 -11.32 -8.65
C ARG A 32 -3.97 -12.10 -8.94
N ILE A 33 -2.84 -11.69 -8.37
CA ILE A 33 -1.56 -12.37 -8.56
C ILE A 33 -1.41 -13.39 -7.41
N PRO A 34 -1.49 -14.71 -7.67
CA PRO A 34 -1.35 -15.71 -6.62
C PRO A 34 0.11 -15.88 -6.23
N SER A 35 0.47 -15.51 -5.01
CA SER A 35 1.80 -15.76 -4.43
C SER A 35 1.83 -15.32 -2.95
N SER A 36 2.69 -15.97 -2.15
CA SER A 36 3.03 -15.60 -0.78
C SER A 36 4.55 -15.66 -0.59
N PRO A 37 5.17 -14.82 0.25
CA PRO A 37 4.59 -13.83 1.17
C PRO A 37 4.12 -12.54 0.47
N ARG A 38 3.28 -11.75 1.16
CA ARG A 38 2.70 -10.48 0.66
C ARG A 38 2.93 -9.33 1.62
N CYS A 39 2.98 -8.12 1.06
CA CYS A 39 2.94 -6.88 1.84
C CYS A 39 1.65 -6.76 2.66
N LYS A 40 1.73 -6.48 3.97
CA LYS A 40 0.55 -6.29 4.83
C LYS A 40 -0.23 -5.00 4.56
N ILE A 41 0.41 -4.02 3.91
CA ILE A 41 -0.24 -2.75 3.53
C ILE A 41 -0.85 -2.87 2.13
N CYS A 42 -0.04 -3.05 1.08
CA CYS A 42 -0.52 -2.96 -0.31
C CYS A 42 -0.89 -4.31 -0.96
N LEU A 43 -0.58 -5.45 -0.32
CA LEU A 43 -0.78 -6.82 -0.82
C LEU A 43 0.12 -7.26 -1.99
N ALA A 44 1.17 -6.49 -2.32
CA ALA A 44 2.16 -6.89 -3.32
C ALA A 44 2.78 -8.25 -2.94
N PRO A 45 2.78 -9.25 -3.84
CA PRO A 45 3.49 -10.51 -3.62
C PRO A 45 5.00 -10.31 -3.76
N PHE A 46 5.79 -10.96 -2.91
CA PHE A 46 7.26 -10.90 -2.96
C PHE A 46 7.91 -12.13 -3.61
N ALA A 47 7.20 -13.26 -3.64
CA ALA A 47 7.69 -14.48 -4.28
C ALA A 47 7.12 -14.65 -5.69
N SER A 48 7.62 -15.68 -6.39
CA SER A 48 7.28 -16.05 -7.77
C SER A 48 7.71 -15.01 -8.82
N ILE A 49 7.45 -15.31 -10.09
CA ILE A 49 7.71 -14.40 -11.21
C ILE A 49 6.99 -13.06 -10.99
N GLY A 50 5.77 -13.09 -10.47
CA GLY A 50 5.01 -11.89 -10.15
C GLY A 50 5.72 -10.98 -9.14
N GLY A 51 6.31 -11.54 -8.09
CA GLY A 51 7.08 -10.77 -7.11
C GLY A 51 8.39 -10.21 -7.67
N ARG A 52 9.08 -10.95 -8.56
CA ARG A 52 10.29 -10.45 -9.22
C ARG A 52 9.99 -9.24 -10.12
N VAL A 53 8.93 -9.33 -10.92
CA VAL A 53 8.50 -8.22 -11.80
C VAL A 53 8.07 -7.01 -10.98
N LEU A 54 7.26 -7.22 -9.93
CA LEU A 54 6.82 -6.13 -9.05
C LEU A 54 7.98 -5.50 -8.26
N GLY A 55 9.01 -6.28 -7.92
CA GLY A 55 10.24 -5.78 -7.31
C GLY A 55 10.99 -4.78 -8.18
N LEU A 56 10.97 -4.94 -9.52
CA LEU A 56 11.61 -4.01 -10.45
C LEU A 56 10.98 -2.61 -10.44
N VAL A 57 9.71 -2.51 -10.06
CA VAL A 57 8.98 -1.24 -9.94
C VAL A 57 8.84 -0.78 -8.48
N GLY A 58 9.65 -1.31 -7.57
CA GLY A 58 9.76 -0.84 -6.18
C GLY A 58 8.98 -1.66 -5.14
N PHE A 59 8.19 -2.66 -5.53
CA PHE A 59 7.50 -3.53 -4.57
C PHE A 59 8.39 -4.68 -4.08
N ALA A 60 9.47 -4.34 -3.39
CA ALA A 60 10.36 -5.29 -2.75
C ALA A 60 10.14 -5.32 -1.22
N PRO A 61 10.40 -6.46 -0.55
CA PRO A 61 10.30 -6.55 0.90
C PRO A 61 11.28 -5.59 1.58
N SER A 62 10.85 -4.97 2.68
CA SER A 62 11.69 -4.08 3.47
C SER A 62 12.77 -4.86 4.21
N ARG A 63 13.96 -4.26 4.36
CA ARG A 63 15.01 -4.82 5.22
C ARG A 63 14.60 -4.92 6.68
N LYS A 64 13.77 -3.99 7.17
CA LYS A 64 13.34 -3.95 8.59
C LYS A 64 12.17 -4.88 8.87
N ASN A 65 11.28 -5.08 7.88
CA ASN A 65 10.14 -5.96 8.01
C ASN A 65 9.88 -6.65 6.66
N PRO A 66 10.18 -7.95 6.53
CA PRO A 66 10.03 -8.67 5.26
C PRO A 66 8.57 -8.84 4.82
N LEU A 67 7.59 -8.48 5.66
CA LEU A 67 6.17 -8.47 5.32
C LEU A 67 5.67 -7.08 4.87
N PHE A 68 6.53 -6.07 4.80
CA PHE A 68 6.21 -4.71 4.38
C PHE A 68 7.01 -4.38 3.12
N CYS A 69 6.49 -3.51 2.24
CA CYS A 69 7.29 -2.97 1.15
C CYS A 69 8.34 -2.00 1.70
N ASN A 70 9.48 -1.88 1.03
CA ASN A 70 10.57 -1.02 1.51
C ASN A 70 10.20 0.47 1.53
N GLY A 71 9.24 0.89 0.69
CA GLY A 71 8.81 2.29 0.57
C GLY A 71 9.84 3.10 -0.19
#